data_AF-A0A524CF33-F1
#
_entry.id   AF-A0A524CF33-F1
#
_cell.length_a   1.000
_cell.length_b   1.000
_cell.length_c   1.000
_cell.angle_alpha   90.00
_cell.angle_beta   90.00
_cell.angle_gamma   90.00
#
_symmetry.space_group_name_H-M   'P 1'
#
loop_
_entity.id
_entity.type
_entity.pdbx_description
1 polymer ?
#
loop_
_entity_poly.entity_id
_entity_poly.type
_entity_poly.pdbx_seq_one_letter_code
_entity_poly.pdbx_strand_id
1 'polypeptide(L)'
;MFKKYIVKGFTHKPGVHCESSAIRDMFEFYGFPMSEARVFGLDATMGFGFFDYSESFTGGDLAGLPLFVGGKQDSINPKSLACRLLGIELSKQSFTSAEKAWEVSKKQIDRDTPLMLQVDLGYLDY
;
A
#
# COMPACT_ATOMS: atom_id res chain seq x y z
N MET A 1 20.73 13.26 -18.70
CA MET A 1 19.77 13.95 -17.82
C MET A 1 18.46 13.19 -17.87
N PHE A 2 18.08 12.48 -16.79
CA PHE A 2 16.81 11.76 -16.77
C PHE A 2 15.66 12.76 -16.72
N LYS A 3 14.72 12.68 -17.67
CA LYS A 3 13.52 13.51 -17.66
C LYS A 3 12.56 12.92 -16.64
N LYS A 4 12.28 13.67 -15.57
CA LYS A 4 11.26 13.28 -14.59
C LYS A 4 9.90 13.29 -15.27
N TYR A 5 9.20 12.16 -15.23
CA TYR A 5 7.81 12.04 -15.66
C TYR A 5 6.94 11.83 -14.42
N ILE A 6 5.84 12.56 -14.33
CA ILE A 6 4.84 12.42 -13.27
C ILE A 6 3.49 12.35 -14.00
N VAL A 7 2.67 11.39 -13.62
CA VAL A 7 1.28 11.26 -14.11
C VAL A 7 0.56 12.60 -13.94
N LYS A 8 -0.06 13.08 -15.02
CA LYS A 8 -0.74 14.38 -15.02
C LYS A 8 -1.89 14.40 -14.00
N GLY A 9 -1.87 15.39 -13.10
CA GLY A 9 -2.90 15.53 -12.06
C GLY A 9 -2.67 14.67 -10.81
N PHE A 10 -1.63 13.83 -10.79
CA PHE A 10 -1.26 13.10 -9.59
C PHE A 10 -0.62 14.03 -8.56
N THR A 11 -1.15 14.00 -7.34
CA THR A 11 -0.63 14.79 -6.21
C THR A 11 -0.27 13.83 -5.09
N HIS A 12 0.99 13.85 -4.67
CA HIS A 12 1.45 13.13 -3.49
C HIS A 12 1.52 14.07 -2.29
N LYS A 13 1.05 13.59 -1.13
CA LYS A 13 1.21 14.26 0.16
C LYS A 13 1.85 13.29 1.16
N PRO A 14 2.89 13.67 1.91
CA PRO A 14 3.40 12.83 2.99
C PRO A 14 2.29 12.48 3.99
N GLY A 15 2.34 11.29 4.55
CA GLY A 15 1.40 10.82 5.56
C GLY A 15 2.07 9.90 6.56
N VAL A 16 1.28 9.39 7.51
CA VAL A 16 1.80 8.65 8.68
C VAL A 16 1.95 7.16 8.37
N HIS A 17 1.01 6.58 7.61
CA HIS A 17 1.05 5.17 7.25
C HIS A 17 1.15 5.03 5.74
N CYS A 18 2.10 4.21 5.29
CA CYS A 18 2.47 4.07 3.88
C CYS A 18 1.27 3.72 2.99
N GLU A 19 0.45 2.75 3.39
CA GLU A 19 -0.65 2.29 2.57
C GLU A 19 -1.84 3.26 2.55
N SER A 20 -2.31 3.78 3.70
CA SER A 20 -3.42 4.73 3.72
C SER A 20 -3.06 6.03 3.00
N SER A 21 -1.79 6.44 3.04
CA SER A 21 -1.28 7.57 2.27
C SER A 21 -1.36 7.31 0.76
N ALA A 22 -0.92 6.14 0.31
CA ALA A 22 -0.99 5.75 -1.10
C ALA A 22 -2.44 5.65 -1.60
N ILE A 23 -3.34 5.04 -0.82
CA ILE A 23 -4.77 4.96 -1.18
C ILE A 23 -5.40 6.35 -1.22
N ARG A 24 -5.04 7.25 -0.28
CA ARG A 24 -5.50 8.64 -0.26
C ARG A 24 -5.08 9.41 -1.52
N ASP A 25 -3.85 9.21 -2.00
CA ASP A 25 -3.40 9.80 -3.27
C ASP A 25 -4.20 9.27 -4.48
N MET A 26 -4.51 7.97 -4.50
CA MET A 26 -5.36 7.38 -5.54
C MET A 26 -6.77 7.95 -5.53
N PHE A 27 -7.38 8.07 -4.36
CA PHE A 27 -8.71 8.68 -4.25
C PHE A 27 -8.72 10.14 -4.71
N GLU A 28 -7.70 10.92 -4.34
CA GLU A 28 -7.57 12.31 -4.80
C GLU A 28 -7.43 12.37 -6.33
N PHE A 29 -6.60 11.51 -6.92
CA PHE A 29 -6.43 11.42 -8.37
C PHE A 29 -7.75 11.09 -9.11
N TYR A 30 -8.56 10.17 -8.58
CA TYR A 30 -9.83 9.77 -9.17
C TYR A 30 -11.01 10.70 -8.80
N GLY A 31 -10.76 11.83 -8.15
CA GLY A 31 -11.79 12.85 -7.88
C GLY A 31 -12.61 12.63 -6.59
N PHE A 32 -12.13 11.80 -5.67
CA PHE A 32 -12.76 11.50 -4.39
C PHE A 32 -11.88 11.94 -3.21
N PRO A 33 -11.56 13.22 -3.04
CA PRO A 33 -10.61 13.67 -2.01
C PRO A 33 -11.06 13.26 -0.59
N MET A 34 -10.15 12.63 0.15
CA MET A 34 -10.34 12.21 1.54
C MET A 34 -9.10 12.51 2.38
N SER A 35 -9.26 12.62 3.70
CA SER A 35 -8.12 12.64 4.60
C SER A 35 -7.52 11.24 4.76
N GLU A 36 -6.22 11.15 5.07
CA GLU A 36 -5.57 9.86 5.35
C GLU A 36 -6.30 9.11 6.48
N ALA A 37 -6.70 9.81 7.55
CA ALA A 37 -7.43 9.22 8.67
C ALA A 37 -8.78 8.59 8.25
N ARG A 38 -9.49 9.19 7.27
CA ARG A 38 -10.74 8.63 6.74
C ARG A 38 -10.46 7.34 5.96
N VAL A 39 -9.44 7.35 5.10
CA VAL A 39 -9.02 6.17 4.33
C VAL A 39 -8.60 5.02 5.25
N PHE A 40 -7.80 5.35 6.27
CA PHE A 40 -7.34 4.42 7.30
C PHE A 40 -8.51 3.75 8.04
N GLY A 41 -9.54 4.53 8.40
CA GLY A 41 -10.76 3.99 9.01
C GLY A 41 -11.61 3.15 8.05
N LEU A 42 -11.81 3.63 6.82
CA LEU A 42 -12.62 2.95 5.80
C LEU A 42 -12.10 1.56 5.44
N ASP A 43 -10.78 1.39 5.42
CA ASP A 43 -10.16 0.12 5.09
C ASP A 43 -9.92 -0.78 6.33
N ALA A 44 -10.39 -0.36 7.51
CA ALA A 44 -10.16 -1.04 8.78
C ALA A 44 -8.67 -1.40 8.98
N THR A 45 -7.78 -0.45 8.70
CA THR A 45 -6.32 -0.68 8.69
C THR A 45 -5.77 -1.03 10.08
N MET A 46 -6.36 -0.49 11.15
CA MET A 46 -5.97 -0.82 12.52
C MET A 46 -6.65 -2.11 12.99
N GLY A 47 -5.85 -3.02 13.53
CA GLY A 47 -6.31 -4.18 14.27
C GLY A 47 -5.37 -4.46 15.44
N PHE A 48 -5.85 -5.23 16.41
CA PHE A 48 -5.02 -5.79 17.46
C PHE A 48 -5.37 -7.26 17.64
N GLY A 49 -4.36 -8.05 17.99
CA GLY A 49 -4.50 -9.48 18.25
C GLY A 49 -3.71 -9.85 19.49
N PHE A 50 -4.21 -10.85 20.20
CA PHE A 50 -3.47 -11.50 21.27
C PHE A 50 -2.81 -12.75 20.70
N PHE A 51 -1.51 -12.87 20.93
CA PHE A 51 -0.74 -14.03 20.50
C PHE A 51 -0.25 -14.76 21.74
N ASP A 52 -0.56 -16.05 21.82
CA ASP A 52 0.05 -16.94 22.82
C ASP A 52 1.41 -17.36 22.25
N TYR A 53 2.49 -16.84 22.82
CA TYR A 53 3.84 -17.11 22.35
C TYR A 53 4.25 -18.52 22.78
N SER A 54 4.04 -19.50 21.91
CA SER A 54 4.58 -20.86 22.10
C SER A 54 6.06 -20.92 21.73
N GLU A 55 6.78 -21.92 22.27
CA GLU A 55 8.21 -22.19 21.95
C GLU A 55 8.50 -22.39 20.45
N SER A 56 7.45 -22.62 19.64
CA SER A 56 7.51 -22.81 18.18
C SER A 56 7.32 -21.54 17.35
N PHE A 57 7.18 -20.35 17.97
CA PHE A 57 7.08 -19.10 17.22
C PHE A 57 8.42 -18.71 16.60
N THR A 58 8.49 -18.70 15.27
CA THR A 58 9.71 -18.47 14.47
C THR A 58 10.11 -17.00 14.33
N GLY A 59 9.44 -16.07 15.02
CA GLY A 59 9.63 -14.62 14.89
C GLY A 59 10.82 -14.03 15.67
N GLY A 60 11.67 -14.85 16.29
CA GLY A 60 12.76 -14.39 17.16
C GLY A 60 12.32 -14.14 18.61
N ASP A 61 13.11 -13.39 19.38
CA ASP A 61 12.87 -13.08 20.81
C ASP A 61 11.74 -12.04 21.02
N LEU A 62 10.68 -12.14 20.23
CA LEU A 62 9.47 -11.31 20.33
C LEU A 62 8.58 -11.75 21.52
N ALA A 63 8.81 -12.95 22.06
CA ALA A 63 8.09 -13.48 23.23
C ALA A 63 8.30 -12.63 24.51
N GLY A 64 9.39 -11.86 24.57
CA GLY A 64 9.64 -10.91 25.66
C GLY A 64 9.02 -9.52 25.48
N LEU A 65 8.44 -9.20 24.31
CA LEU A 65 7.87 -7.87 24.05
C LEU A 65 6.43 -7.78 24.56
N PRO A 66 6.10 -6.82 25.44
CA PRO A 66 4.73 -6.65 25.93
C PRO A 66 3.76 -6.14 24.85
N LEU A 67 4.29 -5.55 23.77
CA LEU A 67 3.53 -5.03 22.65
C LEU A 67 4.40 -5.01 21.39
N PHE A 68 3.83 -5.44 20.27
CA PHE A 68 4.41 -5.28 18.94
C PHE A 68 3.47 -4.45 18.07
N VAL A 69 3.99 -3.37 17.47
CA VAL A 69 3.26 -2.57 16.48
C VAL A 69 3.84 -2.90 15.11
N GLY A 70 3.09 -3.67 14.34
CA GLY A 70 3.44 -4.07 12.98
C GLY A 70 2.83 -3.15 11.92
N GLY A 71 3.29 -3.33 10.68
CA GLY A 71 2.56 -2.85 9.51
C GLY A 71 1.25 -3.62 9.32
N LYS A 72 0.41 -3.15 8.38
CA LYS A 72 -0.80 -3.88 8.01
C LYS A 72 -0.42 -5.26 7.45
N GLN A 73 -1.07 -6.30 7.96
CA GLN A 73 -0.73 -7.71 7.68
C GLN A 73 -0.92 -8.09 6.19
N ASP A 74 -1.93 -7.52 5.53
CA ASP A 74 -2.20 -7.72 4.11
C ASP A 74 -2.31 -6.36 3.42
N SER A 75 -1.98 -6.29 2.13
CA SER A 75 -2.14 -5.05 1.36
C SER A 75 -3.55 -4.93 0.78
N ILE A 76 -3.94 -3.71 0.39
CA ILE A 76 -5.19 -3.43 -0.31
C ILE A 76 -5.35 -4.37 -1.50
N ASN A 77 -6.51 -5.00 -1.57
CA ASN A 77 -6.85 -5.98 -2.58
C ASN A 77 -8.35 -5.88 -2.90
N PRO A 78 -8.86 -6.62 -3.90
CA PRO A 78 -10.27 -6.52 -4.27
C PRO A 78 -11.27 -6.90 -3.16
N LYS A 79 -10.83 -7.64 -2.13
CA LYS A 79 -11.65 -8.05 -0.99
C LYS A 79 -11.56 -7.10 0.20
N SER A 80 -10.65 -6.12 0.16
CA SER A 80 -10.49 -5.07 1.17
C SER A 80 -11.82 -4.36 1.45
N LEU A 81 -11.99 -3.91 2.70
CA LEU A 81 -13.26 -3.32 3.14
C LEU A 81 -13.58 -2.06 2.34
N ALA A 82 -12.59 -1.19 2.12
CA ALA A 82 -12.77 0.02 1.31
C ALA A 82 -13.24 -0.32 -0.12
N CYS A 83 -12.65 -1.34 -0.75
CA CYS A 83 -13.04 -1.76 -2.10
C CYS A 83 -14.48 -2.25 -2.15
N ARG A 84 -14.88 -3.10 -1.20
CA ARG A 84 -16.24 -3.65 -1.16
C ARG A 84 -17.30 -2.61 -0.82
N LEU A 85 -17.03 -1.69 0.10
CA LEU A 85 -17.99 -0.66 0.52
C LEU A 85 -18.17 0.43 -0.53
N LEU A 86 -17.10 0.79 -1.24
CA LEU A 86 -17.11 1.88 -2.21
C LEU A 86 -17.28 1.41 -3.65
N GLY A 87 -17.34 0.09 -3.89
CA GLY A 87 -17.45 -0.48 -5.24
C GLY A 87 -16.20 -0.24 -6.09
N ILE A 88 -15.02 -0.22 -5.48
CA ILE A 88 -13.76 0.01 -6.20
C ILE A 88 -13.34 -1.26 -6.93
N GLU A 89 -13.14 -1.14 -8.24
CA GLU A 89 -12.49 -2.18 -9.03
C GLU A 89 -10.97 -2.03 -8.94
N LEU A 90 -10.35 -2.91 -8.15
CA LEU A 90 -8.89 -2.95 -8.01
C LEU A 90 -8.32 -4.09 -8.83
N SER A 91 -7.39 -3.78 -9.75
CA SER A 91 -6.61 -4.79 -10.47
C SER A 91 -5.24 -4.95 -9.82
N LYS A 92 -5.00 -6.12 -9.20
CA LYS A 92 -3.68 -6.48 -8.65
C LYS A 92 -2.93 -7.34 -9.66
N GLN A 93 -1.68 -6.96 -9.95
CA GLN A 93 -0.78 -7.71 -10.82
C GLN A 93 0.53 -8.00 -10.10
N SER A 94 1.12 -9.15 -10.40
CA SER A 94 2.43 -9.54 -9.88
C SER A 94 3.22 -10.23 -10.99
N PHE A 95 4.53 -10.05 -10.96
CA PHE A 95 5.42 -10.50 -12.03
C PHE A 95 6.61 -11.25 -11.43
N THR A 96 7.06 -12.29 -12.12
CA THR A 96 8.31 -13.00 -11.79
C THR A 96 9.53 -12.39 -12.51
N SER A 97 9.32 -11.55 -13.51
CA SER A 97 10.36 -10.83 -14.24
C SER A 97 10.30 -9.34 -13.93
N ALA A 98 11.39 -8.79 -13.42
CA ALA A 98 11.53 -7.36 -13.14
C ALA A 98 11.41 -6.50 -14.41
N GLU A 99 11.98 -6.96 -15.52
CA GLU A 99 11.89 -6.27 -16.81
C GLU A 99 10.44 -6.15 -17.28
N LYS A 100 9.67 -7.24 -17.20
CA LYS A 100 8.26 -7.25 -17.57
C LYS A 100 7.44 -6.36 -16.64
N ALA A 101 7.70 -6.40 -15.33
CA ALA A 101 7.04 -5.54 -14.36
C ALA A 101 7.26 -4.06 -14.69
N TRP A 102 8.50 -3.70 -15.03
CA TRP A 102 8.89 -2.35 -15.40
C TRP A 102 8.26 -1.88 -16.71
N GLU A 103 8.23 -2.74 -17.73
CA GLU A 103 7.59 -2.45 -19.01
C GLU A 103 6.10 -2.16 -18.84
N VAL A 104 5.37 -3.04 -18.12
CA VAL A 104 3.93 -2.87 -17.87
C VAL A 104 3.67 -1.61 -17.03
N SER A 105 4.49 -1.37 -15.99
CA SER A 105 4.33 -0.19 -15.13
C SER A 105 4.50 1.10 -15.93
N LYS A 106 5.53 1.19 -16.77
CA LYS A 106 5.76 2.36 -17.64
C LYS A 106 4.60 2.58 -18.61
N LYS A 107 4.07 1.52 -19.23
CA LYS A 107 2.91 1.65 -20.13
C LYS A 107 1.67 2.26 -19.45
N GLN A 108 1.47 2.04 -18.15
CA GLN A 108 0.37 2.66 -17.41
C GLN A 108 0.65 4.12 -17.11
N ILE A 109 1.87 4.42 -16.65
CA ILE A 109 2.32 5.78 -16.36
C ILE A 109 2.26 6.65 -17.63
N ASP A 110 2.70 6.13 -18.78
CA ASP A 110 2.66 6.82 -20.09
C ASP A 110 1.22 7.14 -20.55
N ARG A 111 0.21 6.47 -19.97
CA ARG A 111 -1.22 6.69 -20.22
C ARG A 111 -1.88 7.57 -19.16
N ASP A 112 -1.09 8.22 -18.31
CA ASP A 112 -1.54 8.98 -17.15
C ASP A 112 -2.36 8.14 -16.14
N THR A 113 -2.09 6.83 -16.03
CA THR A 113 -2.69 5.97 -15.01
C THR A 113 -1.70 5.79 -13.85
N PRO A 114 -2.01 6.27 -12.63
CA PRO A 114 -1.14 6.08 -11.48
C PRO A 114 -1.19 4.64 -10.97
N LEU A 115 -0.09 4.20 -10.34
CA LEU A 115 0.08 2.84 -9.83
C LEU A 115 0.42 2.86 -8.34
N MET A 116 -0.13 1.90 -7.60
CA MET A 116 0.36 1.56 -6.26
C MET A 116 1.38 0.44 -6.42
N LEU A 117 2.57 0.62 -5.85
CA LEU A 117 3.62 -0.39 -5.85
C LEU A 117 3.77 -0.96 -4.43
N GLN A 118 3.64 -2.28 -4.33
CA GLN A 118 4.04 -3.00 -3.12
C GLN A 118 5.54 -3.27 -3.23
N VAL A 119 6.32 -2.68 -2.32
CA VAL A 119 7.78 -2.74 -2.32
C VAL A 119 8.29 -3.26 -0.99
N ASP A 120 9.48 -3.85 -1.01
CA ASP A 120 10.21 -4.20 0.19
C ASP A 120 11.14 -3.03 0.54
N LEU A 121 10.95 -2.49 1.75
CA LEU A 121 11.70 -1.34 2.23
C LEU A 121 13.21 -1.63 2.35
N GLY A 122 13.60 -2.91 2.55
CA GLY A 122 15.01 -3.31 2.65
C GLY A 122 15.81 -3.10 1.36
N TYR A 123 15.13 -2.88 0.23
CA TYR A 123 15.76 -2.65 -1.08
C TYR A 123 15.68 -1.17 -1.55
N LEU A 124 15.16 -0.27 -0.72
CA LEU A 124 15.12 1.15 -1.07
C LEU A 124 16.34 1.87 -0.48
N ASP A 125 16.99 2.70 -1.30
CA ASP A 125 18.02 3.61 -0.84
C ASP A 125 17.35 4.70 0.01
N TYR A 126 17.64 4.72 1.32
CA TYR A 126 17.17 5.72 2.28
C TYR A 126 18.26 6.72 2.65
#